data_AF-A0A7W4D2I6-F1
#
_entry.id   AF-A0A7W4D2I6-F1
#
_cell.length_a   1.000
_cell.length_b   1.000
_cell.length_c   1.000
_cell.angle_alpha   90.00
_cell.angle_beta   90.00
_cell.angle_gamma   90.00
#
_symmetry.space_group_name_H-M   'P 1'
#
loop_
_entity.id
_entity.type
_entity.pdbx_description
1 polymer ?
#
loop_
_entity_poly.entity_id
_entity_poly.type
_entity_poly.pdbx_seq_one_letter_code
_entity_poly.pdbx_strand_id
1 'polypeptide(L)'
;MDPEEAEKEASYARYRAEERSLGDIASDLIDNATTLIRQEVELAKVEAKQSASKAGKGAGMLAGAGVTAFLGLIALTLALWWGLAVLMGSAQNPSLGWSGVIVAVIWFAIAAILAMAGKSEFAKVRGLPRTAETVKKIPNAATGNEEKN
;
A
#
# COMPACT_ATOMS: atom_id res chain seq x y z
N MET A 1 54.69 36.19 33.29
CA MET A 1 54.70 35.04 32.37
C MET A 1 55.21 35.57 31.05
N ASP A 2 56.29 35.01 30.55
CA ASP A 2 56.92 35.44 29.30
C ASP A 2 55.95 35.14 28.13
N PRO A 3 55.60 36.12 27.28
CA PRO A 3 54.76 35.89 26.11
C PRO A 3 55.32 34.80 25.17
N GLU A 4 56.63 34.62 25.13
CA GLU A 4 57.28 33.60 24.31
C GLU A 4 57.07 32.17 24.84
N GLU A 5 56.98 32.01 26.16
CA GLU A 5 56.68 30.71 26.79
C GLU A 5 55.21 30.32 26.60
N ALA A 6 54.29 31.28 26.70
CA ALA A 6 52.86 31.04 26.49
C ALA A 6 52.55 30.64 25.02
N GLU A 7 53.25 31.24 24.06
CA GLU A 7 53.14 30.90 22.64
C GLU A 7 53.71 29.50 22.34
N LYS A 8 54.85 29.15 22.95
CA LYS A 8 55.43 27.81 22.86
C LYS A 8 54.51 26.75 23.47
N GLU A 9 53.94 26.98 24.66
CA GLU A 9 52.98 26.05 25.27
C GLU A 9 51.74 25.85 24.39
N ALA A 10 51.20 26.92 23.81
CA ALA A 10 50.07 26.83 22.87
C ALA A 10 50.44 26.08 21.58
N SER A 11 51.66 26.26 21.07
CA SER A 11 52.19 25.53 19.91
C SER A 11 52.41 24.05 20.20
N TYR A 12 52.95 23.70 21.37
CA TYR A 12 53.12 22.30 21.81
C TYR A 12 51.78 21.62 22.10
N ALA A 13 50.78 22.36 22.59
CA ALA A 13 49.42 21.86 22.76
C ALA A 13 48.74 21.58 21.40
N ARG A 14 48.99 22.40 20.37
CA ARG A 14 48.51 22.16 19.00
C ARG A 14 49.24 20.99 18.33
N TYR A 15 50.55 20.88 18.47
CA TYR A 15 51.32 19.76 17.92
C TYR A 15 50.90 18.41 18.53
N ARG A 16 50.62 18.36 19.84
CA ARG A 16 50.01 17.19 20.50
C ARG A 16 48.56 16.92 20.05
N ALA A 17 47.82 17.93 19.61
CA ALA A 17 46.51 17.75 19.00
C ALA A 17 46.58 17.32 17.52
N GLU A 18 47.74 17.48 16.89
CA GLU A 18 48.02 17.18 15.47
C GLU A 18 48.67 15.79 15.28
N GLU A 19 49.31 15.23 16.32
CA GLU A 19 49.63 13.80 16.44
C GLU A 19 48.38 12.97 16.78
N ARG A 20 47.33 13.08 15.96
CA ARG A 20 46.23 12.13 16.02
C ARG A 20 46.74 10.77 15.57
N SER A 21 46.54 9.73 16.37
CA SER A 21 46.95 8.40 15.97
C SER A 21 46.06 7.89 14.82
N LEU A 22 46.58 6.98 14.00
CA LEU A 22 45.79 6.32 12.95
C LEU A 22 44.56 5.59 13.52
N GLY A 23 44.63 5.17 14.79
CA GLY A 23 43.50 4.59 15.51
C GLY A 23 42.37 5.59 15.76
N ASP A 24 42.69 6.85 16.04
CA ASP A 24 41.70 7.90 16.30
C ASP A 24 40.96 8.32 15.02
N ILE A 25 41.66 8.33 13.87
CA ILE A 25 41.04 8.61 12.56
C ILE A 25 40.14 7.44 12.14
N ALA A 26 40.58 6.20 12.37
CA ALA A 26 39.77 5.02 12.09
C ALA A 26 38.51 4.98 12.98
N SER A 27 38.64 5.32 14.26
CA SER A 27 37.50 5.43 15.19
C SER A 27 36.49 6.47 14.71
N ASP A 28 36.95 7.68 14.37
CA ASP A 28 36.07 8.74 13.84
C ASP A 28 35.36 8.32 12.55
N LEU A 29 36.03 7.61 11.63
CA LEU A 29 35.40 7.11 10.41
C LEU A 29 34.30 6.08 10.73
N ILE A 30 34.55 5.18 11.67
CA ILE A 30 33.57 4.17 12.10
C ILE A 30 32.37 4.83 12.79
N ASP A 31 32.61 5.84 13.63
CA ASP A 31 31.57 6.58 14.33
C ASP A 31 30.71 7.40 13.35
N ASN A 32 31.34 8.02 12.35
CA ASN A 32 30.64 8.73 11.27
C ASN A 32 29.84 7.77 10.38
N ALA A 33 30.40 6.61 10.02
CA ALA A 33 29.69 5.59 9.26
C ALA A 33 28.48 5.03 10.04
N THR A 34 28.65 4.80 11.34
CA THR A 34 27.56 4.37 12.24
C THR A 34 26.48 5.44 12.33
N THR A 35 26.86 6.72 12.35
CA THR A 35 25.94 7.85 12.35
C THR A 35 25.13 7.92 11.05
N LEU A 36 25.77 7.76 9.89
CA LEU A 36 25.09 7.72 8.59
C LEU A 36 24.09 6.57 8.50
N ILE A 37 24.48 5.36 8.93
CA ILE A 37 23.58 4.20 8.92
C ILE A 37 22.34 4.47 9.78
N ARG A 38 22.51 5.06 10.96
CA ARG A 38 21.37 5.45 11.82
C ARG A 38 20.48 6.48 11.13
N GLN A 39 21.06 7.47 10.47
CA GLN A 39 20.31 8.49 9.73
C GLN A 39 19.53 7.91 8.55
N GLU A 40 20.12 7.00 7.78
CA GLU A 40 19.43 6.30 6.68
C GLU A 40 18.26 5.47 7.19
N VAL A 41 18.42 4.79 8.32
CA VAL A 41 17.32 4.05 8.97
C VAL A 41 16.23 5.00 9.45
N GLU A 42 16.58 6.14 10.05
CA GLU A 42 15.62 7.16 10.47
C GLU A 42 14.87 7.77 9.27
N LEU A 43 15.58 8.08 8.19
CA LEU A 43 15.02 8.59 6.96
C LEU A 43 14.07 7.57 6.31
N ALA A 44 14.52 6.32 6.16
CA ALA A 44 13.70 5.23 5.63
C ALA A 44 12.44 5.02 6.47
N LYS A 45 12.53 5.15 7.80
CA LYS A 45 11.37 5.08 8.70
C LYS A 45 10.40 6.24 8.48
N VAL A 46 10.91 7.47 8.29
CA VAL A 46 10.09 8.64 7.97
C VAL A 46 9.40 8.47 6.61
N GLU A 47 10.14 8.06 5.59
CA GLU A 47 9.62 7.86 4.24
C GLU A 47 8.61 6.72 4.19
N ALA A 48 8.86 5.61 4.90
CA ALA A 48 7.91 4.52 5.04
C ALA A 48 6.62 4.99 5.72
N LYS A 49 6.71 5.79 6.81
CA LYS A 49 5.54 6.35 7.49
C LYS A 49 4.76 7.30 6.59
N GLN A 50 5.45 8.16 5.84
CA GLN A 50 4.81 9.08 4.90
C GLN A 50 4.12 8.33 3.76
N SER A 51 4.78 7.31 3.23
CA SER A 51 4.24 6.43 2.18
C SER A 51 3.02 5.66 2.68
N ALA A 52 3.10 5.06 3.87
CA ALA A 52 1.98 4.37 4.50
C ALA A 52 0.80 5.31 4.75
N SER A 53 1.05 6.54 5.20
CA SER A 53 0.00 7.55 5.39
C SER A 53 -0.68 7.94 4.07
N LYS A 54 0.10 8.21 3.02
CA LYS A 54 -0.42 8.52 1.68
C LYS A 54 -1.24 7.34 1.12
N ALA A 55 -0.70 6.13 1.20
CA ALA A 55 -1.38 4.92 0.76
C ALA A 55 -2.67 4.68 1.57
N GLY A 56 -2.64 4.86 2.88
CA GLY A 56 -3.80 4.74 3.76
C GLY A 56 -4.89 5.76 3.43
N LYS A 57 -4.52 7.02 3.18
CA LYS A 57 -5.47 8.05 2.73
C LYS A 57 -6.08 7.69 1.37
N GLY A 58 -5.25 7.25 0.42
CA GLY A 58 -5.71 6.81 -0.90
C GLY A 58 -6.67 5.62 -0.82
N ALA A 59 -6.32 4.60 -0.04
CA ALA A 59 -7.19 3.45 0.22
C ALA A 59 -8.50 3.86 0.88
N GLY A 60 -8.45 4.75 1.87
CA GLY A 60 -9.64 5.30 2.53
C GLY A 60 -10.55 6.08 1.57
N MET A 61 -9.97 6.90 0.68
CA MET A 61 -10.72 7.61 -0.36
C MET A 61 -11.37 6.64 -1.35
N LEU A 62 -10.66 5.62 -1.81
CA LEU A 62 -11.21 4.61 -2.73
C LEU A 62 -12.32 3.79 -2.06
N ALA A 63 -12.14 3.39 -0.79
CA ALA A 63 -13.17 2.71 -0.03
C ALA A 63 -14.42 3.59 0.14
N GLY A 64 -14.24 4.86 0.52
CA GLY A 64 -15.32 5.84 0.63
C GLY A 64 -16.04 6.08 -0.70
N ALA A 65 -15.30 6.20 -1.80
CA ALA A 65 -15.87 6.31 -3.15
C ALA A 65 -16.70 5.06 -3.52
N GLY A 66 -16.22 3.85 -3.22
CA GLY A 66 -16.94 2.61 -3.44
C GLY A 66 -18.27 2.56 -2.67
N VAL A 67 -18.25 2.88 -1.38
CA VAL A 67 -19.47 2.95 -0.55
C VAL A 67 -20.43 4.02 -1.08
N THR A 68 -19.92 5.19 -1.44
CA THR A 68 -20.73 6.30 -1.96
C THR A 68 -21.38 5.95 -3.29
N ALA A 69 -20.63 5.33 -4.21
CA ALA A 69 -21.15 4.85 -5.48
C ALA A 69 -22.22 3.77 -5.28
N PHE A 70 -22.01 2.85 -4.32
CA PHE A 70 -23.01 1.83 -3.98
C PHE A 70 -24.32 2.44 -3.45
N LEU A 71 -24.24 3.38 -2.51
CA LEU A 71 -25.42 4.11 -2.03
C LEU A 71 -26.10 4.91 -3.14
N GLY A 72 -25.31 5.53 -4.02
CA GLY A 72 -25.79 6.22 -5.22
C GLY A 72 -26.57 5.28 -6.15
N LEU A 73 -26.08 4.07 -6.38
CA LEU A 73 -26.77 3.06 -7.18
C LEU A 73 -28.10 2.62 -6.54
N ILE A 74 -28.17 2.49 -5.22
CA ILE A 74 -29.43 2.23 -4.50
C ILE A 74 -30.41 3.39 -4.71
N ALA A 75 -29.96 4.63 -4.49
CA ALA A 75 -30.79 5.81 -4.67
C ALA A 75 -31.29 5.93 -6.12
N LEU A 76 -30.43 5.69 -7.11
CA LEU A 76 -30.80 5.67 -8.53
C LEU A 76 -31.79 4.55 -8.84
N THR A 77 -31.65 3.38 -8.24
CA THR A 77 -32.60 2.26 -8.41
C THR A 77 -33.98 2.64 -7.89
N LEU A 78 -34.06 3.24 -6.71
CA LEU A 78 -35.32 3.70 -6.13
C LEU A 78 -35.94 4.84 -6.94
N ALA A 79 -35.12 5.79 -7.39
CA ALA A 79 -35.58 6.89 -8.25
C ALA A 79 -36.12 6.38 -9.59
N LEU A 80 -35.42 5.41 -10.21
CA LEU A 80 -35.87 4.78 -11.44
C LEU A 80 -37.18 4.02 -11.22
N TRP A 81 -37.26 3.23 -10.15
CA TRP A 81 -38.47 2.47 -9.81
C TRP A 81 -39.67 3.39 -9.59
N TRP A 82 -39.49 4.47 -8.83
CA TRP A 82 -40.54 5.44 -8.59
C TRP A 82 -40.93 6.22 -9.85
N GLY A 83 -39.94 6.68 -10.62
CA GLY A 83 -40.15 7.40 -11.88
C GLY A 83 -40.93 6.58 -12.90
N LEU A 84 -40.56 5.30 -13.07
CA LEU A 84 -41.29 4.37 -13.92
C LEU A 84 -42.70 4.05 -13.39
N ALA A 85 -42.87 4.00 -12.06
CA ALA A 85 -44.19 3.73 -11.46
C ALA A 85 -45.16 4.87 -11.73
N VAL A 86 -44.71 6.12 -11.62
CA VAL A 86 -45.50 7.30 -11.96
C VAL A 86 -45.73 7.38 -13.47
N LEU A 87 -44.71 7.10 -14.28
CA LEU A 87 -44.80 7.16 -15.75
C LEU A 87 -45.83 6.17 -16.34
N MET A 88 -45.91 4.96 -15.79
CA MET A 88 -46.86 3.94 -16.24
C MET A 88 -48.23 4.04 -15.57
N GLY A 89 -48.36 4.82 -14.51
CA GLY A 89 -49.61 5.06 -13.80
C GLY A 89 -49.93 6.56 -13.81
N SER A 90 -50.11 7.11 -12.61
CA SER A 90 -50.17 8.55 -12.38
C SER A 90 -49.50 8.91 -11.06
N ALA A 91 -49.35 10.21 -10.77
CA ALA A 91 -48.82 10.66 -9.50
C ALA A 91 -49.71 10.25 -8.30
N GLN A 92 -51.02 10.17 -8.51
CA GLN A 92 -51.98 9.78 -7.47
C GLN A 92 -52.12 8.26 -7.33
N ASN A 93 -51.95 7.52 -8.42
CA ASN A 93 -52.01 6.05 -8.44
C ASN A 93 -50.81 5.47 -9.22
N PRO A 94 -49.61 5.45 -8.62
CA PRO A 94 -48.41 4.94 -9.27
C PRO A 94 -48.43 3.40 -9.42
N SER A 95 -47.98 2.90 -10.57
CA SER A 95 -47.89 1.47 -10.89
C SER A 95 -46.61 0.83 -10.33
N LEU A 96 -46.54 0.70 -9.00
CA LEU A 96 -45.33 0.22 -8.29
C LEU A 96 -44.97 -1.22 -8.65
N GLY A 97 -45.96 -2.11 -8.81
CA GLY A 97 -45.74 -3.53 -9.10
C GLY A 97 -45.02 -3.77 -10.42
N TRP A 98 -45.62 -3.32 -11.52
CA TRP A 98 -45.04 -3.48 -12.86
C TRP A 98 -43.73 -2.73 -13.03
N SER A 99 -43.61 -1.55 -12.41
CA SER A 99 -42.36 -0.81 -12.40
C SER A 99 -41.23 -1.60 -11.74
N GLY A 100 -41.54 -2.30 -10.64
CA GLY A 100 -40.56 -3.14 -9.95
C GLY A 100 -40.10 -4.31 -10.80
N VAL A 101 -41.02 -4.93 -11.56
CA VAL A 101 -40.67 -6.00 -12.51
C VAL A 101 -39.72 -5.50 -13.59
N ILE A 102 -39.96 -4.31 -14.16
CA ILE A 102 -39.08 -3.72 -15.18
C ILE A 102 -37.68 -3.46 -14.60
N VAL A 103 -37.61 -2.83 -13.42
CA VAL A 103 -36.32 -2.57 -12.76
C VAL A 103 -35.57 -3.87 -12.44
N ALA A 104 -36.29 -4.91 -12.01
CA ALA A 104 -35.69 -6.23 -11.78
C ALA A 104 -35.13 -6.84 -13.07
N VAL A 105 -35.85 -6.76 -14.19
CA VAL A 105 -35.38 -7.24 -15.50
C VAL A 105 -34.12 -6.48 -15.94
N ILE A 106 -34.08 -5.16 -15.74
CA ILE A 106 -32.87 -4.35 -16.02
C ILE A 106 -31.68 -4.86 -15.20
N TRP A 107 -31.85 -5.07 -13.90
CA TRP A 107 -30.78 -5.57 -13.04
C TRP A 107 -30.34 -6.99 -13.40
N PHE A 108 -31.26 -7.88 -13.76
CA PHE A 108 -30.91 -9.22 -14.24
C PHE A 108 -30.12 -9.18 -15.56
N ALA A 109 -30.47 -8.28 -16.48
CA ALA A 109 -29.72 -8.09 -17.71
C ALA A 109 -28.29 -7.59 -17.41
N ILE A 110 -28.15 -6.58 -16.55
CA ILE A 110 -26.84 -6.07 -16.10
C ILE A 110 -26.02 -7.19 -15.44
N ALA A 111 -26.63 -7.98 -14.55
CA ALA A 111 -25.98 -9.09 -13.87
C ALA A 111 -25.52 -10.18 -14.85
N ALA A 112 -26.34 -10.53 -15.84
CA ALA A 112 -25.97 -11.49 -16.87
C ALA A 112 -24.76 -11.01 -17.69
N ILE A 113 -24.76 -9.74 -18.11
CA ILE A 113 -23.64 -9.13 -18.84
C ILE A 113 -22.36 -9.16 -17.99
N LEU A 114 -22.43 -8.72 -16.73
CA LEU A 114 -21.29 -8.72 -15.82
C LEU A 114 -20.77 -10.14 -15.55
N ALA A 115 -21.65 -11.13 -15.39
CA ALA A 115 -21.26 -12.52 -15.19
C ALA A 115 -20.52 -13.08 -16.42
N MET A 116 -21.00 -12.78 -17.63
CA MET A 116 -20.34 -13.18 -18.87
C MET A 116 -18.98 -12.50 -19.04
N ALA A 117 -18.91 -11.18 -18.80
CA ALA A 117 -17.67 -10.41 -18.85
C ALA A 117 -16.65 -10.93 -17.84
N GLY A 118 -17.05 -11.12 -16.58
CA GLY A 118 -16.22 -11.66 -15.52
C GLY A 118 -15.68 -13.05 -15.85
N LYS A 119 -16.54 -13.95 -16.37
CA LYS A 119 -16.12 -15.28 -16.83
C LYS A 119 -15.04 -15.20 -17.91
N SER A 120 -15.16 -14.25 -18.84
CA SER A 120 -14.17 -14.05 -19.91
C SER A 120 -12.83 -13.53 -19.38
N GLU A 121 -12.84 -12.64 -18.38
CA GLU A 121 -11.62 -12.15 -17.76
C GLU A 121 -10.92 -13.24 -16.92
N PHE A 122 -11.69 -14.03 -16.16
CA PHE A 122 -11.12 -15.18 -15.43
C PHE A 122 -10.52 -16.22 -16.38
N ALA A 123 -11.10 -16.44 -17.55
CA ALA A 123 -10.53 -17.36 -18.55
C ALA A 123 -9.21 -16.85 -19.15
N LYS A 124 -8.97 -15.53 -19.18
CA LYS A 124 -7.72 -14.92 -19.65
C LYS A 124 -6.62 -14.95 -18.59
N VAL A 125 -6.96 -15.07 -17.31
CA VAL A 125 -5.99 -15.30 -16.25
C VAL A 125 -5.45 -16.72 -16.41
N ARG A 126 -4.41 -16.85 -17.24
CA ARG A 126 -3.56 -18.05 -17.33
C ARG A 126 -2.97 -18.26 -15.94
N GLY A 127 -3.60 -19.11 -15.12
CA GLY A 127 -3.14 -19.37 -13.75
C GLY A 127 -1.65 -19.70 -13.78
N LEU A 128 -0.85 -19.11 -12.87
CA LEU A 128 0.63 -19.15 -12.83
C LEU A 128 1.14 -20.61 -12.87
N PRO A 129 1.32 -21.22 -14.06
CA PRO A 129 1.48 -22.67 -14.14
C PRO A 129 2.89 -23.05 -13.68
N ARG A 130 3.85 -22.16 -13.95
CA ARG A 130 5.24 -22.24 -13.49
C ARG A 130 5.33 -22.15 -11.96
N THR A 131 4.55 -21.30 -11.30
CA THR A 131 4.54 -21.19 -9.83
C THR A 131 3.88 -22.42 -9.21
N ALA A 132 2.78 -22.92 -9.80
CA ALA A 132 2.15 -24.16 -9.37
C ALA A 132 3.07 -25.38 -9.55
N GLU A 133 3.83 -25.45 -10.64
CA GLU A 133 4.85 -26.48 -10.87
C GLU A 133 6.03 -26.36 -9.91
N THR A 134 6.53 -25.15 -9.64
CA THR A 134 7.64 -24.92 -8.71
C THR A 134 7.23 -25.25 -7.27
N VAL A 135 6.03 -24.89 -6.83
CA VAL A 135 5.49 -25.26 -5.50
C VAL A 135 5.29 -26.77 -5.39
N LYS A 136 4.81 -27.43 -6.46
CA LYS A 136 4.71 -28.90 -6.50
C LYS A 136 6.07 -29.61 -6.51
N LYS A 137 7.14 -28.94 -6.94
CA LYS A 137 8.52 -29.46 -6.93
C LYS A 137 9.27 -29.21 -5.62
N ILE A 138 8.71 -28.43 -4.69
CA ILE A 138 9.26 -28.20 -3.35
C ILE A 138 8.35 -28.83 -2.27
N PRO A 139 8.04 -30.15 -2.29
CA PRO A 139 7.43 -30.80 -1.13
C PRO A 139 8.47 -31.08 -0.03
N ASN A 140 9.74 -31.30 -0.38
CA ASN A 140 10.73 -31.88 0.56
C ASN A 140 11.58 -30.87 1.34
N ALA A 141 11.43 -29.56 1.13
CA ALA A 141 12.16 -28.54 1.89
C ALA A 141 11.31 -27.83 2.96
N ALA A 142 9.97 -27.94 2.88
CA ALA A 142 9.05 -27.36 3.85
C ALA A 142 8.65 -28.35 4.97
N THR A 143 8.75 -29.65 4.72
CA THR A 143 8.69 -30.68 5.76
C THR A 143 10.12 -31.00 6.19
N GLY A 144 10.62 -30.26 7.19
CA GLY A 144 11.91 -30.54 7.81
C GLY A 144 11.91 -31.93 8.44
N ASN A 145 12.34 -32.94 7.69
CA ASN A 145 12.74 -34.24 8.20
C ASN A 145 14.24 -34.40 7.94
N GLU A 146 15.04 -33.73 8.77
CA GLU A 146 16.34 -34.29 9.14
C GLU A 146 16.04 -35.50 10.03
N GLU A 147 16.23 -36.73 9.54
CA GLU A 147 16.73 -37.83 10.38
C GLU A 147 17.06 -39.09 9.57
N LYS A 148 18.35 -39.47 9.66
CA LYS A 148 18.93 -40.82 9.67
C LYS A 148 19.05 -41.59 8.34
N ASN A 149 20.24 -41.50 7.73
CA ASN A 149 21.22 -42.60 7.71
C ASN A 149 22.60 -42.09 7.34
#